data_AF-A0A844MK85-F1
#
_entry.id   AF-A0A844MK85-F1
#
_cell.length_a   1.000
_cell.length_b   1.000
_cell.length_c   1.000
_cell.angle_alpha   90.00
_cell.angle_beta   90.00
_cell.angle_gamma   90.00
#
_symmetry.space_group_name_H-M   'P 1'
#
loop_
_entity.id
_entity.type
_entity.pdbx_description
1 polymer ?
#
loop_
_entity_poly.entity_id
_entity_poly.type
_entity_poly.pdbx_seq_one_letter_code
_entity_poly.pdbx_strand_id
1 'polypeptide(L)'
;MAFDQLMQLRPQEKADKRILIVKAEEQDIHKYGFPLPDGILAQAIGKLDQYQPQVIGLDIFRNVPREPGSAQLAKHFQNNQRLIAVCRVPEARDPNNPGIAPPKAIAAEGVGFADVLLDSDGVLRRHLLFLNPEENSVCTSKNSFSILLALNYLAKKGIQPLQSAEERNLNLDSVVFTPLPYEGRAGGYSNINGEGTQILLNYRAIKDVTQIAKTVTLSQVINSQIKREDVENRIVIVGITDRTAGGDFINTPYGEIPGVLMQAYAVSQILSTVLDRPRRPLLRVWSLEAEIFWIWGWSLVGGVLLWRWRSLFFVLGAVTITTAVMAELCLFLLIQGSWVPLVPSALALIISSGCVAIYQHNESKSA
;
A
#
# COMPACT_ATOMS: atom_id res chain seq x y z
N MET A 1 -7.05 -0.30 13.55
CA MET A 1 -8.49 -0.02 13.84
C MET A 1 -8.92 1.43 13.54
N ALA A 2 -8.59 2.45 14.35
CA ALA A 2 -9.10 3.83 14.11
C ALA A 2 -8.62 4.43 12.77
N PHE A 3 -7.35 4.21 12.41
CA PHE A 3 -6.82 4.58 11.10
C PHE A 3 -7.61 3.90 9.96
N ASP A 4 -7.93 2.61 10.10
CA ASP A 4 -8.64 1.85 9.07
C ASP A 4 -10.06 2.37 8.86
N GLN A 5 -10.76 2.68 9.95
CA GLN A 5 -12.09 3.30 9.89
C GLN A 5 -12.05 4.65 9.17
N LEU A 6 -11.07 5.51 9.50
CA LEU A 6 -10.92 6.78 8.80
C LEU A 6 -10.60 6.58 7.31
N MET A 7 -9.79 5.57 6.96
CA MET A 7 -9.52 5.23 5.57
C MET A 7 -10.80 4.84 4.82
N GLN A 8 -11.64 3.99 5.43
CA GLN A 8 -12.90 3.53 4.87
C GLN A 8 -13.95 4.65 4.70
N LEU A 9 -13.90 5.70 5.52
CA LEU A 9 -14.84 6.84 5.46
C LEU A 9 -14.53 7.87 4.36
N ARG A 10 -13.42 7.71 3.63
CA ARG A 10 -13.02 8.69 2.63
C ARG A 10 -13.94 8.63 1.39
N PRO A 11 -14.02 9.75 0.63
CA PRO A 11 -14.75 9.79 -0.62
C PRO A 11 -14.26 8.74 -1.61
N GLN A 12 -15.19 8.15 -2.36
CA GLN A 12 -14.87 7.15 -3.38
C GLN A 12 -14.10 7.74 -4.55
N GLU A 13 -13.18 6.92 -5.04
CA GLU A 13 -12.31 7.22 -6.15
C GLU A 13 -12.60 6.30 -7.34
N LYS A 14 -12.24 6.75 -8.54
CA LYS A 14 -12.39 5.96 -9.76
C LYS A 14 -11.27 4.94 -9.89
N ALA A 15 -11.54 3.79 -10.49
CA ALA A 15 -10.52 2.80 -10.85
C ALA A 15 -9.37 3.42 -11.66
N ASP A 16 -8.15 2.90 -11.46
CA ASP A 16 -6.95 3.34 -12.16
C ASP A 16 -6.92 2.76 -13.58
N LYS A 17 -7.04 3.65 -14.58
CA LYS A 17 -7.06 3.25 -16.00
C LYS A 17 -5.67 2.94 -16.57
N ARG A 18 -4.60 3.24 -15.83
CA ARG A 18 -3.20 3.01 -16.25
C ARG A 18 -2.74 1.57 -16.02
N ILE A 19 -3.54 0.79 -15.27
CA ILE A 19 -3.23 -0.57 -14.84
C ILE A 19 -4.24 -1.54 -15.47
N LEU A 20 -3.76 -2.70 -15.87
CA LEU A 20 -4.54 -3.88 -16.21
C LEU A 20 -4.08 -5.04 -15.31
N ILE A 21 -5.03 -5.72 -14.69
CA ILE A 21 -4.75 -6.93 -13.90
C ILE A 21 -5.14 -8.14 -14.72
N VAL A 22 -4.21 -9.08 -14.88
CA VAL A 22 -4.45 -10.40 -15.46
C VAL A 22 -4.42 -11.40 -14.32
N LYS A 23 -5.59 -11.92 -13.94
CA LYS A 23 -5.71 -12.88 -12.84
C LYS A 23 -5.71 -14.31 -13.38
N ALA A 24 -4.93 -15.17 -12.75
CA ALA A 24 -5.15 -16.60 -12.79
C ALA A 24 -6.10 -16.96 -11.64
N GLU A 25 -7.36 -17.18 -11.98
CA GLU A 25 -8.40 -17.57 -11.01
C GLU A 25 -8.59 -19.08 -10.94
N GLU A 26 -9.43 -19.55 -10.03
CA GLU A 26 -9.68 -20.98 -9.80
C GLU A 26 -9.99 -21.77 -11.09
N GLN A 27 -10.77 -21.18 -12.00
CA GLN A 27 -11.07 -21.79 -13.30
C GLN A 27 -9.82 -21.94 -14.19
N ASP A 28 -8.92 -20.96 -14.18
CA ASP A 28 -7.65 -21.03 -14.89
C ASP A 28 -6.74 -22.08 -14.27
N ILE A 29 -6.70 -22.16 -12.93
CA ILE A 29 -5.89 -23.13 -12.22
C ILE A 29 -6.38 -24.57 -12.47
N HIS A 30 -7.68 -24.81 -12.41
CA HIS A 30 -8.24 -26.13 -12.76
C HIS A 30 -7.95 -26.52 -14.21
N LYS A 31 -7.97 -25.56 -15.12
CA LYS A 31 -7.76 -25.80 -16.55
C LYS A 31 -6.30 -26.06 -16.91
N TYR A 32 -5.37 -25.29 -16.34
CA TYR A 32 -3.96 -25.29 -16.74
C TYR A 32 -3.04 -25.99 -15.74
N GLY A 33 -3.51 -26.25 -14.51
CA GLY A 33 -2.76 -26.88 -13.43
C GLY A 33 -2.10 -25.87 -12.47
N PHE A 34 -1.71 -26.36 -11.30
CA PHE A 34 -0.90 -25.64 -10.31
C PHE A 34 0.33 -26.44 -9.89
N PRO A 35 1.52 -25.82 -9.80
CA PRO A 35 1.86 -24.48 -10.28
C PRO A 35 1.61 -24.33 -11.79
N LEU A 36 1.22 -23.13 -12.23
CA LEU A 36 0.98 -22.86 -13.66
C LEU A 36 2.23 -23.22 -14.50
N PRO A 37 2.10 -24.03 -15.57
CA PRO A 37 3.22 -24.33 -16.44
C PRO A 37 3.81 -23.08 -17.10
N ASP A 38 5.12 -23.07 -17.30
CA ASP A 38 5.85 -21.94 -17.87
C ASP A 38 5.43 -21.65 -19.31
N GLY A 39 5.01 -22.68 -20.07
CA GLY A 39 4.46 -22.50 -21.41
C GLY A 39 3.15 -21.68 -21.43
N ILE A 40 2.33 -21.79 -20.38
CA ILE A 40 1.08 -21.02 -20.25
C ILE A 40 1.40 -19.54 -19.97
N LEU A 41 2.36 -19.27 -19.08
CA LEU A 41 2.82 -17.90 -18.84
C LEU A 41 3.50 -17.30 -20.07
N ALA A 42 4.35 -18.06 -20.76
CA ALA A 42 5.00 -17.61 -21.99
C ALA A 42 3.96 -17.25 -23.06
N GLN A 43 2.92 -18.08 -23.23
CA GLN A 43 1.82 -17.79 -24.14
C GLN A 43 1.08 -16.50 -23.76
N ALA A 44 0.75 -16.32 -22.48
CA ALA A 44 0.07 -15.11 -22.02
C ALA A 44 0.91 -13.85 -22.22
N ILE A 45 2.19 -13.88 -21.85
CA ILE A 45 3.13 -12.77 -22.06
C ILE A 45 3.27 -12.46 -23.56
N GLY A 46 3.45 -13.48 -24.40
CA GLY A 46 3.53 -13.30 -25.85
C GLY A 46 2.26 -12.71 -26.47
N LYS A 47 1.08 -12.99 -25.91
CA LYS A 47 -0.18 -12.33 -26.31
C LYS A 47 -0.25 -10.88 -25.85
N LEU A 48 0.17 -10.59 -24.62
CA LEU A 48 0.20 -9.23 -24.10
C LEU A 48 1.16 -8.35 -24.89
N ASP A 49 2.36 -8.84 -25.22
CA ASP A 49 3.38 -8.11 -25.98
C ASP A 49 2.88 -7.59 -27.34
N GLN A 50 1.97 -8.33 -28.00
CA GLN A 50 1.36 -7.92 -29.29
C GLN A 50 0.52 -6.64 -29.18
N TYR A 51 0.03 -6.33 -27.98
CA TYR A 51 -0.73 -5.12 -27.70
C TYR A 51 0.12 -3.97 -27.17
N GLN A 52 1.45 -4.14 -27.12
CA GLN A 52 2.41 -3.09 -26.74
C GLN A 52 2.13 -2.46 -25.37
N PRO A 53 2.11 -3.26 -24.28
CA PRO A 53 2.07 -2.72 -22.94
C PRO A 53 3.31 -1.88 -22.68
N GLN A 54 3.19 -0.98 -21.72
CA GLN A 54 4.32 -0.17 -21.31
C GLN A 54 5.30 -0.98 -20.46
N VAL A 55 4.76 -1.80 -19.55
CA VAL A 55 5.52 -2.73 -18.70
C VAL A 55 4.60 -3.90 -18.31
N ILE A 56 5.17 -5.08 -18.19
CA ILE A 56 4.49 -6.30 -17.72
C ILE A 56 5.18 -6.73 -16.43
N GLY A 57 4.44 -6.77 -15.33
CA GLY A 57 4.87 -7.39 -14.08
C GLY A 57 4.31 -8.80 -13.95
N LEU A 58 5.19 -9.77 -13.73
CA LEU A 58 4.82 -11.14 -13.38
C LEU A 58 4.94 -11.33 -11.87
N ASP A 59 3.82 -11.16 -11.17
CA ASP A 59 3.69 -11.39 -9.73
C ASP A 59 3.41 -12.88 -9.45
N ILE A 60 4.31 -13.73 -9.96
CA ILE A 60 4.29 -15.17 -9.73
C ILE A 60 5.74 -15.65 -9.65
N PHE A 61 6.13 -16.23 -8.52
CA PHE A 61 7.50 -16.73 -8.33
C PHE A 61 7.87 -17.79 -9.36
N ARG A 62 9.04 -17.61 -9.99
CA ARG A 62 9.60 -18.50 -11.01
C ARG A 62 11.07 -18.80 -10.78
N ASN A 63 11.42 -19.08 -9.52
CA ASN A 63 12.76 -19.52 -9.09
C ASN A 63 13.12 -20.93 -9.60
N VAL A 64 12.11 -21.79 -9.77
CA VAL A 64 12.25 -23.16 -10.28
C VAL A 64 11.44 -23.30 -11.58
N PRO A 65 12.01 -23.90 -12.65
CA PRO A 65 11.29 -24.21 -13.88
C PRO A 65 10.01 -25.03 -13.66
N ARG A 66 8.94 -24.70 -14.39
CA ARG A 66 7.65 -25.42 -14.35
C ARG A 66 7.31 -25.94 -15.75
N GLU A 67 7.78 -27.14 -16.08
CA GLU A 67 7.50 -27.75 -17.38
C GLU A 67 6.00 -28.08 -17.57
N PRO A 68 5.51 -28.12 -18.82
CA PRO A 68 6.23 -27.81 -20.06
C PRO A 68 6.38 -26.30 -20.29
N GLY A 69 7.49 -25.90 -20.89
CA GLY A 69 7.61 -24.60 -21.54
C GLY A 69 8.64 -23.64 -20.93
N SER A 70 9.54 -24.13 -20.08
CA SER A 70 10.51 -23.28 -19.37
C SER A 70 11.46 -22.56 -20.32
N ALA A 71 11.83 -23.20 -21.44
CA ALA A 71 12.67 -22.58 -22.46
C ALA A 71 11.96 -21.40 -23.17
N GLN A 72 10.65 -21.49 -23.37
CA GLN A 72 9.84 -20.42 -23.96
C GLN A 72 9.75 -19.24 -23.00
N LEU A 73 9.47 -19.49 -21.71
CA LEU A 73 9.40 -18.43 -20.71
C LEU A 73 10.76 -17.76 -20.48
N ALA A 74 11.84 -18.55 -20.46
CA ALA A 74 13.21 -18.03 -20.36
C ALA A 74 13.55 -17.06 -21.51
N LYS A 75 13.08 -17.32 -22.74
CA LYS A 75 13.25 -16.38 -23.86
C LYS A 75 12.56 -15.05 -23.63
N HIS A 76 11.40 -15.02 -22.97
CA HIS A 76 10.76 -13.76 -22.60
C HIS A 76 11.59 -13.01 -21.55
N PHE A 77 12.10 -13.70 -20.53
CA PHE A 77 12.97 -13.07 -19.52
C PHE A 77 14.26 -12.48 -20.11
N GLN A 78 14.85 -13.14 -21.11
CA GLN A 78 16.09 -12.68 -21.75
C GLN A 78 15.87 -11.52 -22.73
N ASN A 79 14.76 -11.54 -23.48
CA ASN A 79 14.58 -10.65 -24.64
C ASN A 79 13.53 -9.55 -24.43
N ASN A 80 12.72 -9.62 -23.38
CA ASN A 80 11.68 -8.61 -23.11
C ASN A 80 12.09 -7.67 -21.98
N GLN A 81 12.64 -6.51 -22.35
CA GLN A 81 13.02 -5.45 -21.40
C GLN A 81 11.81 -4.81 -20.66
N ARG A 82 10.57 -5.11 -21.06
CA ARG A 82 9.36 -4.65 -20.38
C ARG A 82 8.88 -5.64 -19.32
N LEU A 83 9.46 -6.83 -19.24
CA LEU A 83 9.04 -7.86 -18.30
C LEU A 83 9.81 -7.72 -16.98
N ILE A 84 9.06 -7.57 -15.90
CA ILE A 84 9.57 -7.55 -14.53
C ILE A 84 9.09 -8.82 -13.82
N ALA A 85 10.01 -9.52 -13.15
CA ALA A 85 9.68 -10.66 -12.30
C ALA A 85 9.89 -10.33 -10.81
N VAL A 86 9.30 -11.18 -9.97
CA VAL A 86 9.42 -11.08 -8.51
C VAL A 86 10.52 -11.97 -7.94
N CYS A 87 11.15 -11.50 -6.86
CA CYS A 87 11.88 -12.30 -5.89
C CYS A 87 11.41 -11.97 -4.46
N ARG A 88 11.89 -12.70 -3.46
CA ARG A 88 11.61 -12.43 -2.05
C ARG A 88 12.92 -12.39 -1.28
N VAL A 89 13.14 -11.33 -0.52
CA VAL A 89 14.34 -11.18 0.32
C VAL A 89 14.18 -12.08 1.55
N PRO A 90 15.23 -12.79 1.99
CA PRO A 90 15.19 -13.52 3.25
C PRO A 90 14.93 -12.58 4.42
N GLU A 91 14.09 -12.99 5.37
CA GLU A 91 13.94 -12.23 6.61
C GLU A 91 15.07 -12.62 7.57
N ALA A 92 15.97 -11.67 7.86
CA ALA A 92 17.16 -11.93 8.67
C ALA A 92 16.87 -12.52 10.07
N ARG A 93 15.64 -12.34 10.57
CA ARG A 93 15.20 -12.80 11.90
C ARG A 93 14.25 -14.00 11.86
N ASP A 94 13.88 -14.49 10.68
CA ASP A 94 13.03 -15.67 10.53
C ASP A 94 13.72 -16.76 9.69
N PRO A 95 14.31 -17.78 10.34
CA PRO A 95 14.91 -18.92 9.64
C PRO A 95 13.93 -19.70 8.74
N ASN A 96 12.62 -19.52 8.93
CA ASN A 96 11.59 -20.16 8.10
C ASN A 96 11.26 -19.37 6.83
N ASN A 97 11.82 -18.17 6.66
CA ASN A 97 11.69 -17.37 5.44
C ASN A 97 13.07 -17.21 4.75
N PRO A 98 13.56 -18.26 4.06
CA PRO A 98 14.87 -18.25 3.40
C PRO A 98 14.91 -17.37 2.13
N GLY A 99 13.85 -16.60 1.86
CA GLY A 99 13.68 -15.85 0.63
C GLY A 99 13.38 -16.76 -0.58
N ILE A 100 13.15 -16.12 -1.73
CA ILE A 100 12.86 -16.78 -3.00
C ILE A 100 13.67 -16.08 -4.09
N ALA A 101 14.54 -16.82 -4.77
CA ALA A 101 15.36 -16.29 -5.86
C ALA A 101 14.51 -15.84 -7.07
N PRO A 102 14.97 -14.89 -7.88
CA PRO A 102 14.34 -14.58 -9.15
C PRO A 102 14.52 -15.72 -10.17
N PRO A 103 13.82 -15.67 -11.32
CA PRO A 103 14.09 -16.55 -12.46
C PRO A 103 15.54 -16.40 -12.94
N LYS A 104 16.27 -17.51 -13.11
CA LYS A 104 17.71 -17.46 -13.51
C LYS A 104 17.98 -16.74 -14.84
N ALA A 105 16.98 -16.70 -15.73
CA ALA A 105 17.12 -16.16 -17.08
C ALA A 105 16.90 -14.63 -17.16
N ILE A 106 16.39 -14.00 -16.09
CA ILE A 106 16.10 -12.56 -16.09
C ILE A 106 17.31 -11.76 -15.58
N ALA A 107 17.56 -10.60 -16.19
CA ALA A 107 18.58 -9.67 -15.71
C ALA A 107 18.15 -8.98 -14.41
N ALA A 108 19.11 -8.53 -13.60
CA ALA A 108 18.85 -7.97 -12.27
C ALA A 108 17.96 -6.72 -12.31
N GLU A 109 18.04 -5.91 -13.38
CA GLU A 109 17.23 -4.71 -13.59
C GLU A 109 15.74 -5.03 -13.81
N GLY A 110 15.43 -6.26 -14.22
CA GLY A 110 14.08 -6.78 -14.40
C GLY A 110 13.51 -7.45 -13.15
N VAL A 111 14.14 -7.31 -11.98
CA VAL A 111 13.72 -7.98 -10.75
C VAL A 111 13.35 -6.98 -9.67
N GLY A 112 12.13 -7.08 -9.15
CA GLY A 112 11.70 -6.37 -7.94
C GLY A 112 11.30 -7.34 -6.83
N PHE A 113 11.54 -6.97 -5.58
CA PHE A 113 11.13 -7.81 -4.45
C PHE A 113 9.61 -7.69 -4.18
N ALA A 114 8.96 -8.78 -3.76
CA ALA A 114 7.52 -8.83 -3.45
C ALA A 114 7.22 -8.79 -1.94
N ASP A 115 8.24 -8.60 -1.11
CA ASP A 115 8.16 -8.47 0.35
C ASP A 115 7.17 -7.38 0.79
N VAL A 116 6.45 -7.68 1.87
CA VAL A 116 5.52 -6.77 2.54
C VAL A 116 5.78 -6.78 4.03
N LEU A 117 5.53 -5.65 4.69
CA LEU A 117 5.65 -5.54 6.15
C LEU A 117 4.26 -5.38 6.76
N LEU A 118 3.77 -6.46 7.35
CA LEU A 118 2.50 -6.43 8.08
C LEU A 118 2.68 -5.71 9.42
N ASP A 119 1.65 -5.01 9.86
CA ASP A 119 1.60 -4.51 11.23
C ASP A 119 1.33 -5.66 12.21
N SER A 120 1.46 -5.39 13.51
CA SER A 120 1.31 -6.41 14.57
C SER A 120 -0.06 -7.09 14.60
N ASP A 121 -1.08 -6.47 14.02
CA ASP A 121 -2.42 -7.04 13.85
C ASP A 121 -2.62 -7.76 12.50
N GLY A 122 -1.53 -7.97 11.74
CA GLY A 122 -1.54 -8.66 10.45
C GLY A 122 -2.06 -7.82 9.28
N VAL A 123 -2.35 -6.53 9.48
CA VAL A 123 -2.87 -5.64 8.44
C VAL A 123 -1.73 -4.89 7.76
N LEU A 124 -1.74 -4.86 6.42
CA LEU A 124 -0.78 -4.11 5.62
C LEU A 124 -1.17 -2.63 5.53
N ARG A 125 -0.48 -1.77 6.26
CA ARG A 125 -0.68 -0.30 6.23
C ARG A 125 0.52 0.47 5.68
N ARG A 126 1.65 -0.20 5.49
CA ARG A 126 2.92 0.40 5.06
C ARG A 126 3.35 -0.18 3.72
N HIS A 127 3.86 0.67 2.85
CA HIS A 127 4.48 0.30 1.59
C HIS A 127 5.98 0.29 1.78
N LEU A 128 6.59 -0.90 1.62
CA LEU A 128 8.02 -1.07 1.56
C LEU A 128 8.51 -0.71 0.14
N LEU A 129 9.17 0.44 -0.02
CA LEU A 129 9.63 0.94 -1.30
C LEU A 129 10.95 0.31 -1.72
N PHE A 130 11.90 0.29 -0.78
CA PHE A 130 13.27 -0.18 -0.99
C PHE A 130 13.73 -1.06 0.16
N LEU A 131 14.60 -2.01 -0.16
CA LEU A 131 15.35 -2.83 0.79
C LEU A 131 16.84 -2.67 0.50
N ASN A 132 17.65 -3.00 1.50
CA ASN A 132 19.09 -3.21 1.34
C ASN A 132 19.41 -4.67 1.68
N PRO A 133 19.15 -5.61 0.75
CA PRO A 133 19.50 -7.01 0.98
C PRO A 133 21.01 -7.18 1.17
N GLU A 134 21.40 -8.20 1.93
CA GLU A 134 22.80 -8.63 2.00
C GLU A 134 23.32 -9.04 0.62
N GLU A 135 24.62 -8.85 0.36
CA GLU A 135 25.21 -9.12 -0.96
C GLU A 135 25.08 -10.60 -1.39
N ASN A 136 25.06 -11.52 -0.43
CA ASN A 136 24.90 -12.96 -0.63
C ASN A 136 23.42 -13.42 -0.59
N SER A 137 22.46 -12.49 -0.51
CA SER A 137 21.03 -12.81 -0.52
C SER A 137 20.62 -13.49 -1.83
N VAL A 138 19.70 -14.44 -1.74
CA VAL A 138 19.08 -15.07 -2.92
C VAL A 138 18.26 -14.08 -3.77
N CYS A 139 17.86 -12.96 -3.18
CA CYS A 139 17.17 -11.85 -3.82
C CYS A 139 17.92 -10.56 -3.46
N THR A 140 18.68 -10.04 -4.41
CA THR A 140 19.52 -8.84 -4.24
C THR A 140 18.84 -7.55 -4.72
N SER A 141 17.57 -7.62 -5.13
CA SER A 141 16.85 -6.45 -5.60
C SER A 141 16.62 -5.45 -4.47
N LYS A 142 16.98 -4.19 -4.72
CA LYS A 142 16.75 -3.08 -3.80
C LYS A 142 15.40 -2.41 -4.00
N ASN A 143 14.73 -2.65 -5.13
CA ASN A 143 13.45 -2.03 -5.47
C ASN A 143 12.32 -3.01 -5.23
N SER A 144 11.24 -2.55 -4.60
CA SER A 144 10.00 -3.32 -4.59
C SER A 144 9.48 -3.48 -6.03
N PHE A 145 8.79 -4.58 -6.28
CA PHE A 145 8.16 -4.88 -7.55
C PHE A 145 7.24 -3.75 -8.03
N SER A 146 6.41 -3.21 -7.14
CA SER A 146 5.53 -2.07 -7.43
C SER A 146 6.29 -0.78 -7.76
N ILE A 147 7.41 -0.48 -7.09
CA ILE A 147 8.27 0.66 -7.46
C ILE A 147 8.88 0.45 -8.83
N LEU A 148 9.43 -0.73 -9.12
CA LEU A 148 10.07 -0.98 -10.41
C LEU A 148 9.10 -0.88 -11.59
N LEU A 149 7.85 -1.34 -11.41
CA LEU A 149 6.76 -1.15 -12.37
C LEU A 149 6.44 0.34 -12.56
N ALA A 150 6.27 1.08 -11.47
CA ALA A 150 5.94 2.50 -11.51
C ALA A 150 7.06 3.33 -12.16
N LEU A 151 8.32 3.07 -11.83
CA LEU A 151 9.48 3.76 -12.41
C LEU A 151 9.62 3.49 -13.91
N ASN A 152 9.44 2.23 -14.36
CA ASN A 152 9.41 1.92 -15.79
C ASN A 152 8.27 2.67 -16.51
N TYR A 153 7.12 2.79 -15.86
CA TYR A 153 6.00 3.55 -16.40
C TYR A 153 6.26 5.06 -16.46
N LEU A 154 6.88 5.62 -15.43
CA LEU A 154 7.19 7.05 -15.34
C LEU A 154 8.34 7.44 -16.28
N ALA A 155 9.30 6.55 -16.51
CA ALA A 155 10.45 6.77 -17.39
C ALA A 155 10.04 7.16 -18.82
N LYS A 156 9.01 6.52 -19.40
CA LYS A 156 8.50 6.90 -20.75
C LYS A 156 7.78 8.24 -20.76
N LYS A 157 7.39 8.75 -19.60
CA LYS A 157 6.82 10.11 -19.44
C LYS A 157 7.90 11.15 -19.12
N GLY A 158 9.18 10.78 -19.19
CA GLY A 158 10.30 11.67 -18.91
C GLY A 158 10.55 11.92 -17.42
N ILE A 159 9.96 11.11 -16.54
CA ILE A 159 10.12 11.24 -15.08
C ILE A 159 11.05 10.15 -14.59
N GLN A 160 12.17 10.56 -13.98
CA GLN A 160 13.18 9.68 -13.42
C GLN A 160 13.42 10.00 -11.93
N PRO A 161 13.90 9.04 -11.13
CA PRO A 161 14.38 9.32 -9.78
C PRO A 161 15.45 10.41 -9.79
N LEU A 162 15.26 11.45 -8.99
CA LEU A 162 16.26 12.49 -8.78
C LEU A 162 17.14 12.14 -7.58
N GLN A 163 18.42 12.49 -7.64
CA GLN A 163 19.31 12.36 -6.50
C GLN A 163 18.77 13.19 -5.34
N SER A 164 18.64 12.57 -4.18
CA SER A 164 18.18 13.23 -2.96
C SER A 164 19.37 13.56 -2.06
N ALA A 165 19.33 14.74 -1.42
CA ALA A 165 20.27 15.09 -0.35
C ALA A 165 20.07 14.22 0.91
N GLU A 166 18.84 13.73 1.11
CA GLU A 166 18.50 12.74 2.12
C GLU A 166 18.46 11.36 1.47
N GLU A 167 19.42 10.49 1.78
CA GLU A 167 19.67 9.21 1.08
C GLU A 167 18.47 8.25 1.00
N ARG A 168 17.46 8.42 1.86
CA ARG A 168 16.26 7.56 1.93
C ARG A 168 15.04 8.11 1.21
N ASN A 169 15.07 9.35 0.73
CA ASN A 169 13.92 9.92 0.01
C ASN A 169 13.92 9.46 -1.44
N LEU A 170 12.74 9.13 -1.95
CA LEU A 170 12.51 8.99 -3.39
C LEU A 170 11.93 10.30 -3.92
N ASN A 171 12.68 10.95 -4.80
CA ASN A 171 12.27 12.17 -5.47
C ASN A 171 11.86 11.85 -6.90
N LEU A 172 10.59 12.11 -7.24
CA LEU A 172 10.04 11.92 -8.59
C LEU A 172 9.47 13.25 -9.07
N ASP A 173 10.19 13.92 -9.98
CA ASP A 173 9.88 15.29 -10.39
C ASP A 173 9.77 16.20 -9.15
N SER A 174 8.65 16.91 -8.96
CA SER A 174 8.45 17.78 -7.79
C SER A 174 7.85 17.06 -6.56
N VAL A 175 7.79 15.72 -6.55
CA VAL A 175 7.18 14.93 -5.48
C VAL A 175 8.26 14.24 -4.67
N VAL A 176 8.21 14.42 -3.35
CA VAL A 176 9.12 13.78 -2.38
C VAL A 176 8.34 12.73 -1.58
N PHE A 177 8.77 11.47 -1.72
CA PHE A 177 8.29 10.35 -0.91
C PHE A 177 9.15 10.25 0.35
N THR A 178 8.74 10.97 1.40
CA THR A 178 9.41 10.97 2.69
C THR A 178 9.09 9.69 3.47
N PRO A 179 10.09 8.89 3.85
CA PRO A 179 9.88 7.67 4.60
C PRO A 179 9.48 7.95 6.04
N LEU A 180 8.82 6.97 6.65
CA LEU A 180 8.62 6.94 8.10
C LEU A 180 9.99 6.85 8.81
N PRO A 181 10.14 7.50 9.97
CA PRO A 181 11.37 7.41 10.74
C PRO A 181 11.53 6.01 11.33
N TYR A 182 12.76 5.49 11.36
CA TYR A 182 13.07 4.18 11.97
C TYR A 182 12.96 4.24 13.49
N GLU A 183 13.43 5.34 14.08
CA GLU A 183 13.40 5.53 15.53
C GLU A 183 12.37 6.58 15.92
N GLY A 184 11.84 6.44 17.13
CA GLY A 184 10.89 7.38 17.70
C GLY A 184 9.43 7.06 17.36
N ARG A 185 8.60 8.10 17.36
CA ARG A 185 7.15 8.00 17.17
C ARG A 185 6.75 8.61 15.84
N ALA A 186 5.88 7.91 15.12
CA ALA A 186 5.33 8.33 13.85
C ALA A 186 3.84 7.99 13.82
N GLY A 187 2.98 8.93 14.24
CA GLY A 187 1.57 8.66 14.42
C GLY A 187 1.33 7.52 15.41
N GLY A 188 0.60 6.49 14.97
CA GLY A 188 0.33 5.30 15.76
C GLY A 188 1.51 4.32 15.91
N TYR A 189 2.64 4.56 15.24
CA TYR A 189 3.81 3.67 15.29
C TYR A 189 4.84 4.14 16.31
N SER A 190 5.40 3.19 17.06
CA SER A 190 6.57 3.38 17.92
C SER A 190 7.68 2.42 17.48
N ASN A 191 8.85 2.96 17.14
CA ASN A 191 10.03 2.20 16.71
C ASN A 191 9.73 1.28 15.53
N ILE A 192 9.58 1.88 14.34
CA ILE A 192 9.42 1.13 13.10
C ILE A 192 10.73 0.37 12.87
N ASN A 193 10.64 -0.95 12.77
CA ASN A 193 11.76 -1.78 12.36
C ASN A 193 12.47 -1.12 11.16
N GLY A 194 13.76 -0.83 11.28
CA GLY A 194 14.56 -0.11 10.27
C GLY A 194 14.77 -0.88 8.95
N GLU A 195 13.88 -1.81 8.66
CA GLU A 195 13.88 -2.68 7.49
C GLU A 195 13.36 -1.89 6.29
N GLY A 196 14.31 -1.33 5.55
CA GLY A 196 14.05 -0.67 4.28
C GLY A 196 13.27 0.64 4.37
N THR A 197 13.05 1.25 3.22
CA THR A 197 12.37 2.55 3.11
C THR A 197 10.86 2.33 3.09
N GLN A 198 10.15 2.80 4.11
CA GLN A 198 8.73 2.56 4.30
C GLN A 198 7.93 3.87 4.26
N ILE A 199 6.77 3.86 3.60
CA ILE A 199 5.78 4.96 3.65
C ILE A 199 4.41 4.41 4.04
N LEU A 200 3.47 5.27 4.41
CA LEU A 200 2.08 4.87 4.60
C LEU A 200 1.40 4.55 3.26
N LEU A 201 0.63 3.47 3.24
CA LEU A 201 -0.23 3.12 2.11
C LEU A 201 -1.49 4.00 2.11
N ASN A 202 -1.56 4.86 1.12
CA ASN A 202 -2.77 5.55 0.72
C ASN A 202 -3.55 4.71 -0.29
N TYR A 203 -4.14 3.59 0.17
CA TYR A 203 -5.05 2.75 -0.63
C TYR A 203 -6.08 3.60 -1.36
N ARG A 204 -6.43 3.24 -2.60
CA ARG A 204 -7.50 3.93 -3.33
C ARG A 204 -8.86 3.60 -2.70
N ALA A 205 -9.67 4.60 -2.37
CA ALA A 205 -10.96 4.39 -1.73
C ALA A 205 -11.99 3.89 -2.77
N ILE A 206 -12.20 2.58 -2.84
CA ILE A 206 -13.17 1.95 -3.75
C ILE A 206 -14.09 1.05 -2.94
N LYS A 207 -15.38 0.99 -3.31
CA LYS A 207 -16.37 0.13 -2.64
C LYS A 207 -15.99 -1.35 -2.71
N ASP A 208 -15.67 -1.81 -3.92
CA ASP A 208 -15.19 -3.16 -4.19
C ASP A 208 -13.67 -3.12 -4.36
N VAL A 209 -12.96 -3.67 -3.39
CA VAL A 209 -11.50 -3.67 -3.33
C VAL A 209 -10.85 -4.38 -4.52
N THR A 210 -11.59 -5.23 -5.24
CA THR A 210 -11.13 -5.94 -6.44
C THR A 210 -11.20 -5.08 -7.71
N GLN A 211 -11.89 -3.94 -7.66
CA GLN A 211 -12.11 -3.04 -8.81
C GLN A 211 -11.14 -1.85 -8.86
N ILE A 212 -9.94 -2.00 -8.27
CA ILE A 212 -8.85 -1.01 -8.35
C ILE A 212 -8.46 -0.67 -9.78
N ALA A 213 -8.54 -1.62 -10.69
CA ALA A 213 -8.24 -1.46 -12.10
C ALA A 213 -9.12 -2.41 -12.91
N LYS A 214 -9.03 -2.34 -14.24
CA LYS A 214 -9.66 -3.33 -15.09
C LYS A 214 -8.98 -4.69 -14.87
N THR A 215 -9.77 -5.74 -14.75
CA THR A 215 -9.30 -7.10 -14.51
C THR A 215 -9.81 -8.04 -15.60
N VAL A 216 -8.93 -8.89 -16.11
CA VAL A 216 -9.22 -9.95 -17.08
C VAL A 216 -8.62 -11.26 -16.61
N THR A 217 -9.14 -12.39 -17.07
CA THR A 217 -8.61 -13.72 -16.69
C THR A 217 -7.43 -14.13 -17.56
N LEU A 218 -6.61 -15.06 -17.07
CA LEU A 218 -5.50 -15.63 -17.82
C LEU A 218 -6.01 -16.31 -19.11
N SER A 219 -7.11 -17.06 -19.01
CA SER A 219 -7.78 -17.64 -20.18
C SER A 219 -8.22 -16.60 -21.20
N GLN A 220 -8.77 -15.45 -20.77
CA GLN A 220 -9.17 -14.39 -21.70
C GLN A 220 -7.98 -13.83 -22.48
N VAL A 221 -6.82 -13.66 -21.83
CA VAL A 221 -5.58 -13.22 -22.49
C VAL A 221 -5.12 -14.27 -23.52
N ILE A 222 -5.03 -15.54 -23.11
CA ILE A 222 -4.56 -16.65 -23.96
C ILE A 222 -5.47 -16.81 -25.19
N ASN A 223 -6.79 -16.75 -24.98
CA ASN A 223 -7.80 -16.85 -26.03
C ASN A 223 -7.96 -15.56 -26.86
N SER A 224 -7.15 -14.52 -26.60
CA SER A 224 -7.22 -13.23 -27.31
C SER A 224 -8.59 -12.54 -27.20
N GLN A 225 -9.28 -12.71 -26.07
CA GLN A 225 -10.59 -12.13 -25.75
C GLN A 225 -10.46 -10.78 -24.99
N ILE A 226 -9.34 -10.09 -25.19
CA ILE A 226 -9.05 -8.77 -24.61
C ILE A 226 -8.94 -7.73 -25.73
N LYS A 227 -9.20 -6.46 -25.41
CA LYS A 227 -9.07 -5.38 -26.40
C LYS A 227 -7.68 -4.75 -26.33
N ARG A 228 -7.13 -4.29 -27.47
CA ARG A 228 -5.85 -3.56 -27.51
C ARG A 228 -5.84 -2.37 -26.55
N GLU A 229 -6.94 -1.61 -26.50
CA GLU A 229 -7.10 -0.44 -25.63
C GLU A 229 -6.87 -0.75 -24.15
N ASP A 230 -7.07 -2.00 -23.72
CA ASP A 230 -6.91 -2.45 -22.32
C ASP A 230 -5.46 -2.71 -21.92
N VAL A 231 -4.56 -2.84 -22.90
CA VAL A 231 -3.16 -3.25 -22.68
C VAL A 231 -2.18 -2.18 -23.14
N GLU A 232 -2.47 -1.54 -24.28
CA GLU A 232 -1.59 -0.58 -24.93
C GLU A 232 -1.24 0.59 -24.01
N ASN A 233 0.06 0.87 -23.86
CA ASN A 233 0.59 1.94 -23.01
C ASN A 233 0.14 1.85 -21.52
N ARG A 234 -0.15 0.65 -21.03
CA ARG A 234 -0.52 0.39 -19.63
C ARG A 234 0.51 -0.48 -18.90
N ILE A 235 0.44 -0.45 -17.57
CA ILE A 235 1.08 -1.43 -16.70
C ILE A 235 0.17 -2.67 -16.68
N VAL A 236 0.70 -3.83 -17.05
CA VAL A 236 0.00 -5.10 -16.92
C VAL A 236 0.59 -5.87 -15.76
N ILE A 237 -0.22 -6.27 -14.78
CA ILE A 237 0.23 -7.08 -13.65
C ILE A 237 -0.45 -8.45 -13.74
N VAL A 238 0.35 -9.50 -13.89
CA VAL A 238 -0.10 -10.89 -14.01
C VAL A 238 0.14 -11.60 -12.68
N GLY A 239 -0.89 -12.17 -12.08
CA GLY A 239 -0.76 -12.84 -10.77
C GLY A 239 -1.90 -13.81 -10.49
N ILE A 240 -1.76 -14.57 -9.39
CA ILE A 240 -2.74 -15.58 -8.98
C ILE A 240 -3.74 -14.95 -8.01
N THR A 241 -5.03 -15.23 -8.20
CA THR A 241 -6.10 -14.79 -7.28
C THR A 241 -6.91 -15.95 -6.71
N ASP A 242 -6.52 -17.19 -7.00
CA ASP A 242 -7.12 -18.39 -6.42
C ASP A 242 -6.60 -18.59 -4.98
N ARG A 243 -7.53 -18.60 -4.01
CA ARG A 243 -7.24 -18.78 -2.58
C ARG A 243 -6.79 -20.20 -2.25
N THR A 244 -7.17 -21.17 -3.06
CA THR A 244 -6.85 -22.59 -2.83
C THR A 244 -5.50 -22.99 -3.44
N ALA A 245 -5.04 -22.25 -4.44
CA ALA A 245 -3.87 -22.59 -5.23
C ALA A 245 -2.80 -21.49 -5.20
N GLY A 246 -2.21 -21.28 -4.02
CA GLY A 246 -1.01 -20.45 -3.85
C GLY A 246 -1.22 -18.94 -4.02
N GLY A 247 -2.47 -18.45 -4.04
CA GLY A 247 -2.76 -17.02 -3.90
C GLY A 247 -2.34 -16.52 -2.52
N ASP A 248 -1.58 -15.42 -2.49
CA ASP A 248 -1.17 -14.74 -1.27
C ASP A 248 -2.20 -13.67 -0.88
N PHE A 249 -3.02 -13.98 0.12
CA PHE A 249 -4.05 -13.05 0.57
C PHE A 249 -3.53 -12.18 1.72
N ILE A 250 -3.75 -10.87 1.61
CA ILE A 250 -3.23 -9.86 2.51
C ILE A 250 -4.39 -9.10 3.14
N ASN A 251 -4.40 -8.98 4.47
CA ASN A 251 -5.35 -8.13 5.17
C ASN A 251 -5.00 -6.65 4.95
N THR A 252 -5.98 -5.86 4.56
CA THR A 252 -5.85 -4.42 4.37
C THR A 252 -6.90 -3.68 5.20
N PRO A 253 -6.81 -2.34 5.33
CA PRO A 253 -7.87 -1.54 5.93
C PRO A 253 -9.25 -1.73 5.29
N TYR A 254 -9.36 -2.26 4.06
CA TYR A 254 -10.64 -2.47 3.36
C TYR A 254 -11.05 -3.96 3.30
N GLY A 255 -10.34 -4.84 4.00
CA GLY A 255 -10.53 -6.29 3.95
C GLY A 255 -9.39 -7.01 3.25
N GLU A 256 -9.57 -8.31 3.05
CA GLU A 256 -8.54 -9.18 2.48
C GLU A 256 -8.51 -9.07 0.95
N ILE A 257 -7.32 -8.95 0.36
CA ILE A 257 -7.11 -8.93 -1.10
C ILE A 257 -5.95 -9.84 -1.53
N PRO A 258 -6.00 -10.42 -2.74
CA PRO A 258 -4.83 -11.08 -3.36
C PRO A 258 -3.60 -10.15 -3.50
N GLY A 259 -2.40 -10.69 -3.41
CA GLY A 259 -1.14 -9.95 -3.50
C GLY A 259 -0.99 -9.16 -4.79
N VAL A 260 -1.44 -9.72 -5.92
CA VAL A 260 -1.45 -9.02 -7.22
C VAL A 260 -2.28 -7.72 -7.19
N LEU A 261 -3.38 -7.71 -6.45
CA LEU A 261 -4.21 -6.52 -6.26
C LEU A 261 -3.50 -5.52 -5.34
N MET A 262 -2.82 -5.99 -4.29
CA MET A 262 -2.00 -5.15 -3.43
C MET A 262 -0.88 -4.44 -4.23
N GLN A 263 -0.18 -5.16 -5.11
CA GLN A 263 0.81 -4.56 -6.01
C GLN A 263 0.18 -3.48 -6.91
N ALA A 264 -1.03 -3.70 -7.42
CA ALA A 264 -1.77 -2.70 -8.18
C ALA A 264 -2.11 -1.45 -7.34
N TYR A 265 -2.50 -1.61 -6.07
CA TYR A 265 -2.72 -0.48 -5.15
C TYR A 265 -1.44 0.33 -4.92
N ALA A 266 -0.33 -0.34 -4.66
CA ALA A 266 0.98 0.26 -4.46
C ALA A 266 1.44 1.07 -5.71
N VAL A 267 1.32 0.48 -6.90
CA VAL A 267 1.59 1.16 -8.17
C VAL A 267 0.66 2.36 -8.37
N SER A 268 -0.65 2.18 -8.16
CA SER A 268 -1.65 3.25 -8.28
C SER A 268 -1.33 4.43 -7.36
N GLN A 269 -0.87 4.19 -6.13
CA GLN A 269 -0.46 5.24 -5.21
C GLN A 269 0.70 6.07 -5.79
N ILE A 270 1.77 5.42 -6.26
CA ILE A 270 2.94 6.12 -6.83
C ILE A 270 2.52 6.96 -8.04
N LEU A 271 1.81 6.34 -8.99
CA LEU A 271 1.40 7.01 -10.22
C LEU A 271 0.46 8.19 -9.95
N SER A 272 -0.52 8.02 -9.07
CA SER A 272 -1.50 9.08 -8.77
C SER A 272 -0.88 10.25 -8.03
N THR A 273 0.14 9.98 -7.20
CA THR A 273 0.87 11.04 -6.49
C THR A 273 1.67 11.88 -7.48
N VAL A 274 2.31 11.24 -8.47
CA VAL A 274 3.20 11.91 -9.43
C VAL A 274 2.43 12.56 -10.58
N LEU A 275 1.47 11.85 -11.18
CA LEU A 275 0.85 12.22 -12.46
C LEU A 275 -0.50 12.94 -12.33
N ASP A 276 -1.30 12.66 -11.30
CA ASP A 276 -2.66 13.20 -11.23
C ASP A 276 -2.64 14.71 -10.93
N ARG A 277 -3.66 15.43 -11.42
CA ARG A 277 -3.87 16.86 -11.19
C ARG A 277 -5.36 17.08 -10.86
N PRO A 278 -5.72 17.49 -9.62
CA PRO A 278 -4.84 17.67 -8.45
C PRO A 278 -4.16 16.35 -8.03
N ARG A 279 -3.00 16.46 -7.38
CA ARG A 279 -2.22 15.28 -6.95
C ARG A 279 -2.95 14.52 -5.86
N ARG A 280 -2.86 13.18 -5.91
CA ARG A 280 -3.22 12.35 -4.76
C ARG A 280 -2.20 12.61 -3.64
N PRO A 281 -2.62 12.94 -2.41
CA PRO A 281 -1.69 13.23 -1.34
C PRO A 281 -0.97 11.97 -0.85
N LEU A 282 0.28 12.11 -0.40
CA LEU A 282 0.94 11.11 0.41
C LEU A 282 0.46 11.23 1.85
N LEU A 283 0.20 10.11 2.50
CA LEU A 283 -0.10 10.10 3.93
C LEU A 283 1.17 10.39 4.71
N ARG A 284 1.11 11.38 5.57
CA ARG A 284 2.17 11.84 6.46
C ARG A 284 1.64 11.89 7.88
N VAL A 285 2.56 11.66 8.81
CA VAL A 285 2.33 11.87 10.24
C VAL A 285 2.87 13.23 10.64
N TRP A 286 2.33 13.79 11.73
CA TRP A 286 2.88 15.02 12.30
C TRP A 286 4.14 14.72 13.11
N SER A 287 4.90 15.78 13.39
CA SER A 287 5.98 15.68 14.38
C SER A 287 5.38 15.44 15.77
N LEU A 288 6.17 14.87 16.68
CA LEU A 288 5.73 14.56 18.02
C LEU A 288 5.24 15.82 18.77
N GLU A 289 5.90 16.96 18.56
CA GLU A 289 5.53 18.23 19.18
C GLU A 289 4.17 18.70 18.69
N ALA A 290 3.92 18.62 17.38
CA ALA A 290 2.64 18.99 16.79
C ALA A 290 1.50 18.07 17.28
N GLU A 291 1.76 16.78 17.45
CA GLU A 291 0.80 15.84 18.05
C GLU A 291 0.51 16.17 19.52
N ILE A 292 1.53 16.54 20.31
CA ILE A 292 1.35 16.96 21.70
C ILE A 292 0.48 18.22 21.78
N PHE A 293 0.78 19.24 20.97
CA PHE A 293 -0.03 20.46 20.93
C PHE A 293 -1.46 20.19 20.50
N TRP A 294 -1.66 19.28 19.55
CA TRP A 294 -2.99 18.86 19.11
C TRP A 294 -3.80 18.21 20.25
N ILE A 295 -3.22 17.23 20.94
CA ILE A 295 -3.87 16.54 22.06
C ILE A 295 -4.14 17.52 23.22
N TRP A 296 -3.18 18.37 23.52
CA TRP A 296 -3.30 19.39 24.57
C TRP A 296 -4.42 20.40 24.26
N GLY A 297 -4.54 20.82 22.99
CA GLY A 297 -5.62 21.69 22.53
C GLY A 297 -7.00 21.09 22.80
N TRP A 298 -7.20 19.82 22.48
CA TRP A 298 -8.47 19.13 22.76
C TRP A 298 -8.73 18.90 24.26
N SER A 299 -7.68 18.69 25.05
CA SER A 299 -7.79 18.65 26.53
C SER A 299 -8.28 19.99 27.10
N LEU A 300 -7.75 21.12 26.59
CA LEU A 300 -8.16 22.45 27.02
C LEU A 300 -9.63 22.73 26.65
N VAL A 301 -10.06 22.34 25.46
CA VAL A 301 -11.47 22.43 25.04
C VAL A 301 -12.38 21.66 26.01
N GLY A 302 -12.01 20.44 26.39
CA GLY A 302 -12.77 19.63 27.36
C GLY A 302 -12.93 20.32 28.72
N GLY A 303 -11.84 20.87 29.25
CA GLY A 303 -11.88 21.63 30.50
C GLY A 303 -12.76 22.88 30.43
N VAL A 304 -12.71 23.64 29.32
CA VAL A 304 -13.50 24.87 29.16
C VAL A 304 -15.00 24.59 29.03
N LEU A 305 -15.39 23.53 28.31
CA LEU A 305 -16.80 23.18 28.12
C LEU A 305 -17.52 22.94 29.45
N LEU A 306 -16.88 22.24 30.38
CA LEU A 306 -17.42 21.97 31.70
C LEU A 306 -17.32 23.13 32.68
N TRP A 307 -16.31 23.99 32.53
CA TRP A 307 -16.27 25.22 33.30
C TRP A 307 -17.42 26.16 32.94
N ARG A 308 -17.83 26.18 31.67
CA ARG A 308 -18.92 27.03 31.20
C ARG A 308 -20.31 26.51 31.58
N TRP A 309 -20.54 25.19 31.55
CA TRP A 309 -21.85 24.59 31.81
C TRP A 309 -21.81 23.62 32.99
N ARG A 310 -22.54 23.92 34.06
CA ARG A 310 -22.62 23.09 35.28
C ARG A 310 -23.60 21.92 35.20
N SER A 311 -24.47 21.89 34.19
CA SER A 311 -25.45 20.81 34.03
C SER A 311 -24.85 19.67 33.20
N LEU A 312 -24.79 18.48 33.80
CA LEU A 312 -24.21 17.27 33.21
C LEU A 312 -24.84 16.90 31.86
N PHE A 313 -26.14 17.18 31.67
CA PHE A 313 -26.84 16.88 30.42
C PHE A 313 -26.29 17.73 29.25
N PHE A 314 -26.14 19.04 29.45
CA PHE A 314 -25.59 19.94 28.42
C PHE A 314 -24.12 19.63 28.14
N VAL A 315 -23.36 19.26 29.17
CA VAL A 315 -21.96 18.85 29.04
C VAL A 315 -21.84 17.59 28.20
N LEU A 316 -22.65 16.56 28.47
CA LEU A 316 -22.62 15.32 27.71
C LEU A 316 -22.90 15.59 26.23
N GLY A 317 -23.94 16.37 25.93
CA GLY A 317 -24.24 16.81 24.57
C GLY A 317 -23.09 17.59 23.92
N ALA A 318 -22.46 18.51 24.65
CA ALA A 318 -21.32 19.28 24.17
C ALA A 318 -20.12 18.39 23.82
N VAL A 319 -19.77 17.45 24.71
CA VAL A 319 -18.64 16.52 24.51
C VAL A 319 -18.90 15.61 23.31
N THR A 320 -20.12 15.10 23.15
CA THR A 320 -20.49 14.29 21.99
C THR A 320 -20.35 15.07 20.68
N ILE A 321 -20.91 16.27 20.60
CA ILE A 321 -20.80 17.14 19.41
C ILE A 321 -19.34 17.48 19.13
N THR A 322 -18.57 17.84 20.15
CA THR A 322 -17.15 18.20 20.01
C THR A 322 -16.32 17.01 19.51
N THR A 323 -16.61 15.80 20.00
CA THR A 323 -15.96 14.57 19.54
C THR A 323 -16.29 14.28 18.07
N ALA A 324 -17.54 14.48 17.65
CA ALA A 324 -17.96 14.30 16.27
C ALA A 324 -17.25 15.30 15.34
N VAL A 325 -17.21 16.58 15.71
CA VAL A 325 -16.48 17.63 14.97
C VAL A 325 -14.99 17.31 14.87
N MET A 326 -14.38 16.85 15.96
CA MET A 326 -12.98 16.43 15.96
C MET A 326 -12.75 15.24 15.01
N ALA A 327 -13.63 14.24 15.02
CA ALA A 327 -13.53 13.08 14.12
C ALA A 327 -13.64 13.48 12.64
N GLU A 328 -14.57 14.39 12.32
CA GLU A 328 -14.70 14.96 10.97
C GLU A 328 -13.45 15.75 10.57
N LEU A 329 -12.87 16.53 11.49
CA LEU A 329 -11.63 17.26 11.24
C LEU A 329 -10.44 16.32 11.01
N CYS A 330 -10.33 15.24 11.79
CA CYS A 330 -9.31 14.21 11.56
C CYS A 330 -9.50 13.51 10.21
N LEU A 331 -10.75 13.23 9.80
CA LEU A 331 -11.06 12.67 8.49
C LEU A 331 -10.69 13.64 7.36
N PHE A 332 -11.03 14.92 7.51
CA PHE A 332 -10.67 15.96 6.55
C PHE A 332 -9.15 16.08 6.38
N LEU A 333 -8.40 16.13 7.49
CA LEU A 333 -6.94 16.16 7.46
C LEU A 333 -6.36 14.90 6.80
N LEU A 334 -6.93 13.72 7.06
CA LEU A 334 -6.50 12.47 6.42
C LEU A 334 -6.70 12.52 4.90
N ILE A 335 -7.84 13.06 4.42
CA ILE A 335 -8.10 13.26 3.00
C ILE A 335 -7.07 14.21 2.37
N GLN A 336 -6.54 15.18 3.12
CA GLN A 336 -5.46 16.07 2.69
C GLN A 336 -4.05 15.46 2.84
N GLY A 337 -3.92 14.22 3.34
CA GLY A 337 -2.64 13.55 3.51
C GLY A 337 -2.03 13.63 4.91
N SER A 338 -2.75 14.16 5.90
CA SER A 338 -2.25 14.26 7.28
C SER A 338 -2.99 13.30 8.21
N TRP A 339 -2.29 12.29 8.72
CA TRP A 339 -2.82 11.41 9.76
C TRP A 339 -2.48 11.99 11.15
N VAL A 340 -3.53 12.39 11.87
CA VAL A 340 -3.44 13.02 13.20
C VAL A 340 -4.07 12.14 14.30
N PRO A 341 -3.69 12.31 15.58
CA PRO A 341 -4.07 11.38 16.64
C PRO A 341 -5.52 11.57 17.11
N LEU A 342 -6.46 10.85 16.49
CA LEU A 342 -7.88 10.89 16.88
C LEU A 342 -8.13 10.31 18.28
N VAL A 343 -7.66 9.09 18.54
CA VAL A 343 -7.98 8.36 19.79
C VAL A 343 -7.39 9.04 21.03
N PRO A 344 -6.09 9.42 21.06
CA PRO A 344 -5.55 10.15 22.22
C PRO A 344 -6.25 11.49 22.46
N SER A 345 -6.64 12.20 21.40
CA SER A 345 -7.35 13.48 21.52
C SER A 345 -8.76 13.30 22.09
N ALA A 346 -9.49 12.25 21.67
CA ALA A 346 -10.80 11.91 22.22
C ALA A 346 -10.71 11.57 23.71
N LEU A 347 -9.73 10.75 24.09
CA LEU A 347 -9.50 10.42 25.50
C LEU A 347 -9.14 11.65 26.31
N ALA A 348 -8.27 12.52 25.80
CA ALA A 348 -7.90 13.76 26.48
C ALA A 348 -9.10 14.69 26.69
N LEU A 349 -9.96 14.85 25.68
CA LEU A 349 -11.20 15.61 25.77
C LEU A 349 -12.15 15.04 26.84
N ILE A 350 -12.37 13.72 26.85
CA ILE A 350 -13.31 13.06 27.76
C ILE A 350 -12.78 13.06 29.20
N ILE A 351 -11.50 12.75 29.40
CA ILE A 351 -10.88 12.67 30.73
C ILE A 351 -10.78 14.06 31.36
N SER A 352 -10.30 15.07 30.62
CA SER A 352 -10.23 16.45 31.12
C SER A 352 -11.61 16.97 31.53
N SER A 353 -12.63 16.66 30.73
CA SER A 353 -14.02 16.93 31.09
C SER A 353 -14.38 16.23 32.41
N GLY A 354 -14.23 14.90 32.50
CA GLY A 354 -14.56 14.15 33.71
C GLY A 354 -13.89 14.67 34.99
N CYS A 355 -12.60 15.03 34.92
CA CYS A 355 -11.86 15.59 36.06
C CYS A 355 -12.46 16.91 36.56
N VAL A 356 -12.81 17.83 35.66
CA VAL A 356 -13.41 19.11 36.04
C VAL A 356 -14.80 18.92 36.65
N ALA A 357 -15.60 17.97 36.14
CA ALA A 357 -16.91 17.66 36.72
C ALA A 357 -16.80 17.13 38.16
N ILE A 358 -15.85 16.23 38.44
CA ILE A 358 -15.60 15.70 39.79
C ILE A 358 -15.14 16.82 40.73
N TYR A 359 -14.24 17.68 40.27
CA TYR A 359 -13.75 18.82 41.06
C TYR A 359 -14.89 19.76 41.46
N GLN A 360 -15.73 20.17 40.50
CA GLN A 360 -16.88 21.05 40.77
C GLN A 360 -17.91 20.40 41.71
N HIS A 361 -18.17 19.10 41.57
CA HIS A 361 -19.07 18.37 42.46
C HIS A 361 -18.56 18.33 43.91
N ASN A 362 -17.26 18.10 44.09
CA ASN A 362 -16.64 18.09 45.41
C ASN A 362 -16.65 19.49 46.05
N GLU A 363 -16.34 20.55 45.30
CA GLU A 363 -16.45 21.92 45.79
C GLU A 363 -17.87 22.27 46.23
N SER A 364 -18.88 21.87 45.45
CA SER A 364 -20.29 22.10 45.79
C SER A 364 -20.77 21.37 47.04
N LYS A 365 -20.06 20.33 47.51
CA LYS A 365 -20.35 19.60 48.76
C LYS A 365 -19.60 20.17 49.96
N SER A 366 -18.51 20.89 49.75
CA SER A 366 -17.71 21.53 50.79
C SER A 366 -18.13 22.96 51.13
N ALA A 367 -18.93 23.59 50.26
CA ALA A 367 -19.62 24.86 50.50
C ALA A 367 -21.02 24.60 51.03
#